data_AF-A0A0K1QK65-F1
#
_entry.id   AF-A0A0K1QK65-F1
#
_cell.length_a   1.000
_cell.length_b   1.000
_cell.length_c   1.000
_cell.angle_alpha   90.00
_cell.angle_beta   90.00
_cell.angle_gamma   90.00
#
_symmetry.space_group_name_H-M   'P 1'
#
loop_
_entity.id
_entity.type
_entity.pdbx_description
1 polymer ?
#
loop_
_entity_poly.entity_id
_entity_poly.type
_entity_poly.pdbx_seq_one_letter_code
_entity_poly.pdbx_strand_id
1 'polypeptide(L)'
;MTEQDSNAAGAPPTHEERFAEACKTDSFESYPLKQGPDSGYLVWDVQHVRDGQKVAIDGPFFTEEEARVSADLLRGTFRGARAYKTIRDRIWNYDPRNEQVTFDQARMSRSLLAIRLGVKAPTNSAVGAPE
;
A
#
# COMPACT_ATOMS: atom_id res chain seq x y z
N MET A 1 0.53 12.89 47.31
CA MET A 1 1.73 13.37 46.63
C MET A 1 1.69 12.73 45.25
N THR A 2 1.30 13.52 44.25
CA THR A 2 0.99 13.10 42.88
C THR A 2 2.25 12.68 42.16
N GLU A 3 2.37 11.39 41.85
CA GLU A 3 3.36 10.91 40.88
C GLU A 3 2.77 11.09 39.49
N GLN A 4 3.41 12.00 38.75
CA GLN A 4 3.13 12.31 37.36
C GLN A 4 3.60 11.15 36.48
N ASP A 5 2.68 10.34 35.98
CA ASP A 5 2.86 9.53 34.76
C ASP A 5 2.97 10.47 33.55
N SER A 6 4.12 11.11 33.39
CA SER A 6 4.44 11.94 32.24
C SER A 6 5.30 11.13 31.27
N ASN A 7 4.74 10.90 30.08
CA ASN A 7 5.44 10.63 28.82
C ASN A 7 5.88 9.18 28.51
N ALA A 8 4.92 8.28 28.36
CA ALA A 8 5.03 7.19 27.38
C ALA A 8 4.47 7.65 26.02
N ALA A 9 4.99 8.75 25.48
CA ALA A 9 4.86 9.02 24.05
C ALA A 9 5.83 8.05 23.36
N GLY A 10 5.36 6.81 23.16
CA GLY A 10 6.12 5.76 22.50
C GLY A 10 6.71 6.31 21.20
N ALA A 11 7.99 6.01 20.96
CA ALA A 11 8.65 6.38 19.72
C ALA A 11 7.73 6.06 18.53
N PRO A 12 7.66 6.93 17.50
CA PRO A 12 6.81 6.67 16.35
C PRO A 12 7.18 5.30 15.77
N PRO A 13 6.19 4.46 15.43
CA PRO A 13 6.45 3.11 14.95
C PRO A 13 7.36 3.17 13.73
N THR A 14 8.36 2.29 13.73
CA THR A 14 9.36 2.19 12.67
C THR A 14 8.69 1.85 11.34
N HIS A 15 9.39 2.11 10.22
CA HIS A 15 8.90 1.71 8.90
C HIS A 15 8.61 0.21 8.81
N GLU A 16 9.43 -0.60 9.47
CA GLU A 16 9.30 -2.06 9.52
C GLU A 16 8.02 -2.49 10.25
N GLU A 17 7.72 -1.90 11.41
CA GLU A 17 6.50 -2.18 12.18
C GLU A 17 5.24 -1.77 11.41
N ARG A 18 5.26 -0.57 10.80
CA ARG A 18 4.15 -0.09 9.95
C ARG A 18 3.94 -0.97 8.74
N PHE A 19 5.02 -1.41 8.09
CA PHE A 19 4.96 -2.33 6.96
C PHE A 19 4.44 -3.70 7.37
N ALA A 20 4.89 -4.25 8.51
CA ALA A 20 4.44 -5.55 9.02
C ALA A 20 2.96 -5.54 9.36
N GLU A 21 2.45 -4.45 9.97
CA GLU A 21 1.02 -4.28 10.23
C GLU A 21 0.23 -4.24 8.92
N ALA A 22 0.70 -3.45 7.96
CA ALA A 22 0.07 -3.31 6.66
C ALA A 22 0.04 -4.61 5.84
N CYS A 23 1.07 -5.45 5.99
CA CYS A 23 1.15 -6.76 5.34
C CYS A 23 0.12 -7.78 5.85
N LYS A 24 -0.56 -7.53 6.98
CA LYS A 24 -1.65 -8.39 7.45
C LYS A 24 -2.88 -8.33 6.54
N THR A 25 -3.00 -7.28 5.73
CA THR A 25 -4.09 -7.10 4.78
C THR A 25 -3.60 -7.46 3.37
N ASP A 26 -4.27 -8.38 2.68
CA ASP A 26 -3.97 -8.80 1.31
C ASP A 26 -5.11 -8.52 0.32
N SER A 27 -6.05 -7.68 0.74
CA SER A 27 -7.23 -7.26 -0.02
C SER A 27 -7.25 -5.75 -0.14
N PHE A 28 -7.64 -5.24 -1.31
CA PHE A 28 -7.96 -3.83 -1.44
C PHE A 28 -9.17 -3.46 -0.57
N GLU A 29 -9.12 -2.27 0.01
CA GLU A 29 -10.25 -1.71 0.77
C GLU A 29 -11.44 -1.46 -0.17
N SER A 30 -12.63 -1.99 0.17
CA SER A 30 -13.85 -1.70 -0.57
C SER A 30 -14.16 -0.20 -0.53
N TYR A 31 -14.51 0.37 -1.68
CA TYR A 31 -14.92 1.76 -1.78
C TYR A 31 -16.38 1.84 -2.28
N PRO A 32 -17.29 2.45 -1.49
CA PRO A 32 -18.68 2.59 -1.90
C PRO A 32 -18.81 3.59 -3.04
N LEU A 33 -19.42 3.16 -4.13
CA LEU A 33 -19.81 4.03 -5.24
C LEU A 33 -21.33 4.15 -5.29
N LYS A 34 -21.85 5.02 -6.18
CA LYS A 34 -23.30 5.25 -6.31
C LYS A 34 -24.11 3.98 -6.58
N GLN A 35 -23.45 2.95 -7.11
CA GLN A 35 -24.02 1.67 -7.53
C GLN A 35 -24.08 0.64 -6.40
N GLY A 36 -23.39 0.85 -5.27
CA GLY A 36 -23.37 -0.07 -4.14
C GLY A 36 -22.09 -0.01 -3.28
N PRO A 37 -22.11 -0.67 -2.10
CA PRO A 37 -21.00 -0.62 -1.15
C PRO A 37 -19.71 -1.30 -1.64
N ASP A 38 -19.82 -2.32 -2.49
CA ASP A 38 -18.67 -3.07 -3.06
C ASP A 38 -18.41 -2.76 -4.54
N SER A 39 -18.93 -1.63 -5.00
CA SER A 39 -18.85 -1.22 -6.41
C SER A 39 -17.47 -0.70 -6.81
N GLY A 40 -16.55 -0.50 -5.88
CA GLY A 40 -15.17 -0.14 -6.18
C GLY A 40 -14.19 -0.62 -5.11
N TYR A 41 -12.91 -0.41 -5.36
CA TYR A 41 -11.83 -0.68 -4.43
C TYR A 41 -10.76 0.41 -4.49
N LEU A 42 -10.05 0.59 -3.38
CA LEU A 42 -8.95 1.54 -3.27
C LEU A 42 -7.63 0.88 -3.61
N VAL A 43 -6.87 1.54 -4.47
CA VAL A 43 -5.49 1.20 -4.79
C VAL A 43 -4.61 2.37 -4.37
N TRP A 44 -3.48 2.06 -3.75
CA TRP A 44 -2.53 3.07 -3.29
C TRP A 44 -1.27 3.06 -4.14
N ASP A 45 -0.88 4.20 -4.67
CA ASP A 45 0.32 4.36 -5.49
C ASP A 45 1.21 5.44 -4.88
N VAL A 46 2.52 5.37 -5.13
CA VAL A 46 3.43 6.47 -4.83
C VAL A 46 3.59 7.30 -6.08
N GLN A 47 3.27 8.59 -5.99
CA GLN A 47 3.45 9.52 -7.10
C GLN A 47 4.42 10.64 -6.72
N HIS A 48 5.12 11.15 -7.72
CA HIS A 48 6.00 12.30 -7.62
C HIS A 48 5.63 13.32 -8.70
N VAL A 49 5.75 14.62 -8.39
CA VAL A 49 5.50 15.69 -9.36
C VAL A 49 6.80 16.00 -10.09
N ARG A 50 6.83 15.68 -11.39
CA ARG A 50 7.92 16.00 -12.30
C ARG A 50 7.37 16.87 -13.43
N ASP A 51 7.97 18.04 -13.66
CA ASP A 51 7.56 18.96 -14.72
C ASP A 51 6.06 19.33 -14.70
N GLY A 52 5.49 19.45 -13.49
CA GLY A 52 4.05 19.75 -13.29
C GLY A 52 3.11 18.56 -13.48
N GLN A 53 3.62 17.39 -13.86
CA GLN A 53 2.85 16.16 -14.02
C GLN A 53 3.06 15.22 -12.83
N LYS A 54 1.97 14.59 -12.38
CA LYS A 54 2.06 13.51 -11.39
C LYS A 54 2.42 12.22 -12.10
N VAL A 55 3.56 11.64 -11.74
CA VAL A 55 4.05 10.37 -12.30
C VAL A 55 4.05 9.34 -11.18
N ALA A 56 3.42 8.18 -11.41
CA ALA A 56 3.51 7.04 -10.52
C ALA A 56 4.94 6.46 -10.58
N ILE A 57 5.58 6.35 -9.42
CA ILE A 57 6.96 5.87 -9.28
C ILE A 57 7.03 4.48 -8.63
N ASP A 58 6.05 4.13 -7.81
CA ASP A 58 5.97 2.85 -7.11
C ASP A 58 4.52 2.49 -6.80
N GLY A 59 4.25 1.22 -6.55
CA GLY A 59 2.91 0.64 -6.42
C GLY A 59 2.46 -0.10 -7.68
N PRO A 60 1.22 -0.61 -7.70
CA PRO A 60 0.16 -0.43 -6.70
C PRO A 60 0.44 -1.11 -5.35
N PHE A 61 -0.20 -0.64 -4.29
CA PHE A 61 -0.15 -1.19 -2.93
C PHE A 61 -1.58 -1.44 -2.41
N PHE A 62 -1.71 -2.39 -1.48
CA PHE A 62 -2.99 -2.75 -0.88
C PHE A 62 -3.47 -1.72 0.12
N THR A 63 -2.53 -1.12 0.85
CA THR A 63 -2.81 -0.24 1.97
C THR A 63 -2.14 1.12 1.82
N GLU A 64 -2.70 2.12 2.50
CA GLU A 64 -2.10 3.46 2.56
C GLU A 64 -0.71 3.42 3.19
N GLU A 65 -0.53 2.62 4.24
CA GLU A 65 0.72 2.56 4.99
C GLU A 65 1.87 1.99 4.16
N GLU A 66 1.64 0.99 3.31
CA GLU A 66 2.65 0.50 2.37
C GLU A 66 3.12 1.61 1.42
N ALA A 67 2.18 2.36 0.84
CA ALA A 67 2.50 3.46 -0.04
C ALA A 67 3.22 4.60 0.70
N ARG A 68 2.85 4.89 1.95
CA ARG A 68 3.54 5.90 2.78
C ARG A 68 4.97 5.48 3.10
N VAL A 69 5.17 4.22 3.52
CA VAL A 69 6.51 3.67 3.79
C VAL A 69 7.36 3.70 2.54
N SER A 70 6.84 3.26 1.38
CA SER A 70 7.57 3.37 0.12
C SER A 70 7.90 4.83 -0.24
N ALA A 71 6.94 5.75 -0.11
CA ALA A 71 7.17 7.16 -0.37
C ALA A 71 8.27 7.76 0.53
N ASP A 72 8.28 7.40 1.81
CA ASP A 72 9.30 7.85 2.77
C ASP A 72 10.69 7.34 2.42
N LEU A 73 10.81 6.10 1.95
CA LEU A 73 12.08 5.55 1.43
C LEU A 73 12.52 6.24 0.13
N LEU A 74 11.57 6.58 -0.74
CA LEU A 74 11.83 7.20 -2.04
C LEU A 74 12.09 8.70 -1.97
N ARG A 75 11.77 9.36 -0.85
CA ARG A 75 12.00 10.80 -0.65
C ARG A 75 13.46 11.23 -0.81
N GLY A 76 14.41 10.33 -0.54
CA GLY A 76 15.83 10.58 -0.76
C GLY A 76 16.18 10.80 -2.24
N THR A 77 15.49 10.11 -3.15
CA THR A 77 15.73 10.16 -4.60
C THR A 77 14.74 11.08 -5.32
N PHE A 78 13.47 11.04 -4.92
CA PHE A 78 12.38 11.81 -5.51
C PHE A 78 11.81 12.79 -4.48
N ARG A 79 12.31 14.04 -4.50
CA ARG A 79 11.81 15.08 -3.59
C ARG A 79 10.31 15.30 -3.80
N GLY A 80 9.52 14.96 -2.80
CA GLY A 80 8.06 15.10 -2.87
C GLY A 80 7.31 13.84 -3.34
N ALA A 81 7.94 12.66 -3.34
CA ALA A 81 7.22 11.40 -3.37
C ALA A 81 6.16 11.36 -2.25
N ARG A 82 4.92 10.99 -2.60
CA ARG A 82 3.78 10.88 -1.68
C ARG A 82 2.88 9.72 -2.09
N ALA A 83 2.22 9.14 -1.09
CA ALA A 83 1.13 8.19 -1.31
C ALA A 83 -0.10 8.92 -1.87
N TYR A 84 -0.71 8.32 -2.88
CA TYR A 84 -1.96 8.75 -3.50
C TYR A 84 -2.90 7.57 -3.59
N LYS A 85 -4.19 7.83 -3.34
CA LYS A 85 -5.25 6.85 -3.56
C LYS A 85 -5.85 7.01 -4.95
N THR A 86 -6.11 5.87 -5.58
CA THR A 86 -6.83 5.74 -6.84
C THR A 86 -8.03 4.84 -6.59
N ILE A 87 -9.22 5.29 -6.98
CA ILE A 87 -10.44 4.49 -6.87
C ILE A 87 -10.58 3.71 -8.19
N ARG A 88 -10.71 2.39 -8.10
CA ARG A 88 -11.08 1.53 -9.23
C ARG A 88 -12.50 1.05 -9.10
N ASP A 89 -13.27 1.18 -10.18
CA ASP A 89 -14.67 0.79 -10.27
C ASP A 89 -14.77 -0.69 -10.72
N ARG A 90 -15.68 -1.44 -10.11
CA ARG A 90 -15.99 -2.86 -10.40
C ARG A 90 -17.29 -3.06 -11.19
N ILE A 91 -18.02 -1.99 -11.48
CA ILE A 91 -19.32 -1.99 -12.14
C ILE A 91 -19.19 -1.54 -13.60
N TRP A 92 -18.43 -0.48 -13.85
CA TRP A 92 -18.25 0.11 -15.17
C TRP A 92 -16.93 -0.35 -15.77
N ASN A 93 -17.00 -1.12 -16.88
CA ASN A 93 -15.84 -1.69 -17.57
C ASN A 93 -15.01 -2.65 -16.70
N TYR A 94 -15.68 -3.50 -15.93
CA TYR A 94 -15.05 -4.57 -15.16
C TYR A 94 -14.44 -5.63 -16.07
N ASP A 95 -13.11 -5.73 -16.05
CA ASP A 95 -12.40 -6.90 -16.56
C ASP A 95 -11.74 -7.61 -15.37
N PRO A 96 -12.18 -8.83 -15.01
CA PRO A 96 -11.61 -9.58 -13.88
C PRO A 96 -10.12 -9.85 -14.08
N ARG A 97 -9.63 -9.89 -15.33
CA ARG A 97 -8.20 -10.07 -15.61
C ARG A 97 -7.40 -8.83 -15.23
N ASN A 98 -7.96 -7.64 -15.43
CA ASN A 98 -7.29 -6.39 -15.06
C ASN A 98 -7.26 -6.21 -13.53
N GLU A 99 -8.31 -6.64 -12.85
CA GLU A 99 -8.31 -6.72 -11.38
C GLU A 99 -7.22 -7.69 -10.91
N GLN A 100 -7.15 -8.90 -11.46
CA GLN A 100 -6.10 -9.88 -11.10
C GLN A 100 -4.69 -9.33 -11.35
N VAL A 101 -4.46 -8.67 -12.49
CA VAL A 101 -3.17 -8.02 -12.80
C VAL A 101 -2.83 -6.96 -11.76
N THR A 102 -3.82 -6.18 -11.30
CA THR A 102 -3.62 -5.16 -10.26
C THR A 102 -3.25 -5.80 -8.92
N PHE A 103 -3.88 -6.91 -8.56
CA PHE A 103 -3.51 -7.71 -7.38
C PHE A 103 -2.09 -8.27 -7.47
N ASP A 104 -1.72 -8.85 -8.61
CA ASP A 104 -0.40 -9.43 -8.81
C ASP A 104 0.69 -8.37 -8.77
N GLN A 105 0.45 -7.21 -9.40
CA GLN A 105 1.35 -6.05 -9.31
C GLN A 105 1.47 -5.54 -7.87
N ALA A 106 0.40 -5.56 -7.09
CA ALA A 106 0.45 -5.13 -5.69
C ALA A 106 1.27 -6.08 -4.82
N ARG A 107 1.16 -7.39 -5.05
CA ARG A 107 2.01 -8.40 -4.39
C ARG A 107 3.48 -8.25 -4.76
N MET A 108 3.77 -7.97 -6.04
CA MET A 108 5.13 -7.72 -6.49
C MET A 108 5.70 -6.45 -5.84
N SER A 109 4.93 -5.37 -5.81
CA SER A 109 5.34 -4.09 -5.18
C SER A 109 5.59 -4.25 -3.69
N ARG A 110 4.73 -4.98 -2.97
CA ARG A 110 4.94 -5.37 -1.56
C ARG A 110 6.25 -6.14 -1.36
N SER A 111 6.52 -7.10 -2.23
CA SER A 111 7.76 -7.89 -2.18
C SER A 111 9.00 -7.02 -2.40
N LEU A 112 8.94 -6.09 -3.36
CA LEU A 112 10.02 -5.13 -3.61
C LEU A 112 10.22 -4.17 -2.44
N LEU A 113 9.13 -3.71 -1.80
CA LEU A 113 9.18 -2.87 -0.62
C LEU A 113 9.83 -3.59 0.56
N ALA A 114 9.49 -4.86 0.79
CA ALA A 114 10.11 -5.68 1.81
C ALA A 114 11.63 -5.82 1.60
N ILE A 115 12.06 -6.09 0.36
CA ILE A 115 13.48 -6.15 0.00
C ILE A 115 14.17 -4.81 0.29
N ARG A 116 13.54 -3.68 -0.07
CA ARG A 116 14.10 -2.34 0.18
C ARG A 116 14.22 -2.02 1.68
N LEU A 117 13.31 -2.55 2.49
CA LEU A 117 13.34 -2.44 3.95
C LEU A 117 14.30 -3.44 4.62
N GLY A 118 14.85 -4.41 3.88
CA GLY A 118 15.68 -5.47 4.45
C GLY A 118 14.89 -6.49 5.28
N VAL A 119 13.56 -6.49 5.18
CA VAL A 119 12.68 -7.42 5.90
C VAL A 119 12.28 -8.58 4.99
N LYS A 120 11.96 -9.73 5.59
CA LYS A 120 11.46 -10.87 4.83
C LYS A 120 10.12 -10.48 4.20
N ALA A 121 10.02 -10.58 2.87
CA ALA A 121 8.75 -10.40 2.18
C ALA A 121 7.71 -11.36 2.77
N PRO A 122 6.49 -10.88 3.07
CA PRO A 122 5.41 -11.76 3.47
C PRO A 122 5.24 -12.78 2.35
N THR A 123 5.63 -14.03 2.65
CA THR A 123 5.48 -15.12 1.69
C THR A 123 4.03 -15.48 1.79
N ASN A 124 3.22 -14.84 0.96
CA ASN A 124 1.83 -15.24 0.88
C ASN A 124 1.86 -16.65 0.29
N SER A 125 1.62 -17.63 1.15
CA SER A 125 1.57 -19.03 0.80
C SER A 125 0.41 -19.25 -0.17
N ALA A 126 0.59 -18.89 -1.44
CA ALA A 126 0.08 -19.68 -2.53
C ALA A 126 0.92 -20.97 -2.56
N VAL A 127 0.77 -21.78 -1.51
CA VAL A 127 1.13 -23.20 -1.56
C VAL A 127 0.38 -23.75 -2.76
N GLY A 128 1.15 -24.30 -3.69
CA GLY A 128 0.66 -24.78 -4.97
C GLY A 128 -0.59 -25.63 -4.81
N ALA A 129 -1.50 -25.46 -5.76
CA ALA A 129 -2.53 -26.46 -6.00
C ALA A 129 -1.84 -27.81 -6.21
N PRO A 130 -2.11 -28.85 -5.39
CA PRO A 130 -1.82 -30.20 -5.82
C PRO A 130 -2.76 -30.53 -6.98
N GLU A 131 -2.18 -30.99 -8.09
CA GLU A 131 -2.89 -31.75 -9.13
C GLU A 131 -3.53 -33.02 -8.57
#